data_AF-F1VVT9-F1
#
_entry.id   AF-F1VVT9-F1
#
_cell.length_a   1.000
_cell.length_b   1.000
_cell.length_c   1.000
_cell.angle_alpha   90.00
_cell.angle_beta   90.00
_cell.angle_gamma   90.00
#
_symmetry.space_group_name_H-M   'P 1'
#
loop_
_entity.id
_entity.type
_entity.pdbx_description
1 polymer ?
#
loop_
_entity_poly.entity_id
_entity_poly.type
_entity_poly.pdbx_seq_one_letter_code
_entity_poly.pdbx_strand_id
1 'polypeptide(L)'
;MVWPMLSATDYGRAGSLTVVVMSLIFALCLYRSNHHRNHRFALLILLAIFAATRASMGHAGEAGFWSIAMAVETVHLWSIGLWAGVVAVSGWQLLGMTARDKLNIDDRHYLERMSHAAMYAVIAIAATGIYNSWFRVGTLANLQNTSYGITLLVKIALVVVAIVLGGYNKYIGLPAAVRSPQALKHVRMVLQMESIVLFGVLAAAAMLTVQQPPSAM
;
A
#
# COMPACT_ATOMS: atom_id res chain seq x y z
N MET A 1 -2.58 -16.07 -31.18
CA MET A 1 -1.37 -15.34 -30.76
C MET A 1 -1.28 -15.08 -29.25
N VAL A 2 -2.39 -15.06 -28.50
CA VAL A 2 -2.39 -14.84 -27.04
C VAL A 2 -1.74 -15.99 -26.25
N TRP A 3 -1.95 -17.24 -26.65
CA TRP A 3 -1.45 -18.41 -25.92
C TRP A 3 0.09 -18.50 -25.82
N PRO A 4 0.86 -18.33 -26.92
CA PRO A 4 2.32 -18.27 -26.84
C PRO A 4 2.82 -17.09 -25.98
N MET A 5 2.18 -15.93 -26.03
CA MET A 5 2.59 -14.79 -25.18
C MET A 5 2.40 -15.10 -23.70
N LEU A 6 1.31 -15.78 -23.32
CA LEU A 6 1.03 -16.15 -21.93
C LEU A 6 1.99 -17.22 -21.40
N SER A 7 2.35 -18.22 -22.21
CA SER A 7 3.13 -19.36 -21.74
C SER A 7 4.64 -19.24 -21.99
N ALA A 8 5.07 -18.50 -23.03
CA ALA A 8 6.46 -18.46 -23.47
C ALA A 8 7.24 -17.22 -23.01
N THR A 9 6.58 -16.26 -22.35
CA THR A 9 7.25 -15.07 -21.80
C THR A 9 7.18 -15.07 -20.29
N ASP A 10 8.25 -14.61 -19.63
CA ASP A 10 8.28 -14.48 -18.17
C ASP A 10 7.21 -13.49 -17.67
N TYR A 11 6.96 -12.43 -18.44
CA TYR A 11 5.86 -11.49 -18.22
C TYR A 11 4.47 -12.16 -18.30
N GLY A 12 4.24 -13.02 -19.30
CA GLY A 12 2.98 -13.76 -19.46
C GLY A 12 2.73 -14.75 -18.31
N ARG A 13 3.78 -15.43 -17.85
CA ARG A 13 3.73 -16.34 -16.70
C ARG A 13 3.46 -15.58 -15.40
N ALA A 14 4.14 -14.46 -15.17
CA ALA A 14 3.91 -13.60 -14.01
C ALA A 14 2.49 -12.99 -14.02
N GLY A 15 2.00 -12.57 -15.18
CA GLY A 15 0.63 -12.09 -15.35
C GLY A 15 -0.41 -13.17 -15.03
N SER A 16 -0.20 -14.39 -15.53
CA SER A 16 -1.08 -15.53 -15.24
C SER A 16 -1.08 -15.88 -13.75
N LEU A 17 0.09 -15.92 -13.11
CA LEU A 17 0.22 -16.15 -11.67
C LEU A 17 -0.50 -15.06 -10.86
N THR A 18 -0.41 -13.81 -11.28
CA THR A 18 -1.10 -12.68 -10.64
C THR A 18 -2.62 -12.91 -10.64
N VAL A 19 -3.20 -13.34 -11.76
CA VAL A 19 -4.64 -13.64 -11.86
C VAL A 19 -5.04 -14.80 -10.96
N VAL A 20 -4.25 -15.88 -10.95
CA VAL A 20 -4.50 -17.05 -10.07
C VAL A 20 -4.46 -16.66 -8.60
N VAL A 21 -3.42 -15.96 -8.17
CA VAL A 21 -3.26 -15.52 -6.77
C VAL A 21 -4.39 -14.58 -6.36
N MET A 22 -4.78 -13.63 -7.23
CA MET A 22 -5.91 -12.74 -6.96
C MET A 22 -7.23 -13.52 -6.80
N SER A 23 -7.45 -14.51 -7.65
CA SER A 23 -8.64 -15.36 -7.61
C SER A 23 -8.70 -16.20 -6.33
N LEU A 24 -7.55 -16.72 -5.87
CA LEU A 24 -7.42 -17.43 -4.59
C LEU A 24 -7.67 -16.51 -3.40
N ILE A 25 -7.12 -15.29 -3.41
CA ILE A 25 -7.40 -14.28 -2.36
C ILE A 25 -8.90 -14.00 -2.32
N PHE A 26 -9.53 -13.75 -3.47
CA PHE A 26 -10.96 -13.46 -3.54
C PHE A 26 -11.81 -14.63 -3.03
N ALA A 27 -11.54 -15.86 -3.49
CA ALA A 27 -12.23 -17.06 -3.04
C ALA A 27 -12.06 -17.27 -1.53
N LEU A 28 -10.85 -17.04 -1.00
CA LEU A 28 -10.58 -17.15 0.42
C LEU A 28 -11.33 -16.06 1.20
N CYS A 29 -11.39 -14.81 0.73
CA CYS A 29 -12.19 -13.76 1.37
C CYS A 29 -13.70 -14.07 1.42
N LEU A 30 -14.24 -14.79 0.43
CA LEU A 30 -15.63 -15.25 0.44
C LEU A 30 -15.85 -16.46 1.35
N TYR A 31 -14.81 -17.28 1.54
CA TYR A 31 -14.87 -18.48 2.35
C TYR A 31 -14.79 -18.15 3.86
N ARG A 32 -15.94 -18.20 4.54
CA ARG A 32 -16.02 -18.06 6.00
C ARG A 32 -15.47 -19.32 6.71
N SER A 33 -14.17 -19.34 6.98
CA SER A 33 -13.53 -20.41 7.74
C SER A 33 -13.72 -20.24 9.26
N ASN A 34 -14.05 -21.34 9.96
CA ASN A 34 -14.02 -21.42 11.42
C ASN A 34 -12.59 -21.37 11.99
N HIS A 35 -11.55 -21.68 11.20
CA HIS A 35 -10.15 -21.61 11.62
C HIS A 35 -9.52 -20.25 11.30
N HIS A 36 -9.86 -19.24 12.12
CA HIS A 36 -9.44 -17.85 11.89
C HIS A 36 -7.93 -17.64 11.76
N ARG A 37 -7.09 -18.45 12.43
CA ARG A 37 -5.62 -18.30 12.38
C ARG A 37 -5.05 -18.72 11.02
N ASN A 38 -5.32 -19.95 10.59
CA ASN A 38 -4.78 -20.51 9.34
C ASN A 38 -5.26 -19.70 8.13
N HIS A 39 -6.51 -19.26 8.17
CA HIS A 39 -7.10 -18.40 7.16
C HIS A 39 -6.35 -17.06 6.99
N ARG A 40 -6.05 -16.38 8.11
CA ARG A 40 -5.28 -15.12 8.09
C ARG A 40 -3.86 -15.32 7.58
N PHE A 41 -3.19 -16.39 8.00
CA PHE A 41 -1.85 -16.70 7.51
C PHE A 41 -1.84 -16.98 6.01
N ALA A 42 -2.80 -17.75 5.50
CA ALA A 42 -2.93 -18.01 4.07
C ALA A 42 -3.14 -16.72 3.26
N LEU A 43 -3.99 -15.80 3.74
CA LEU A 43 -4.18 -14.49 3.10
C LEU A 43 -2.89 -13.67 3.09
N LEU A 44 -2.14 -13.63 4.20
CA LEU A 44 -0.88 -12.90 4.26
C LEU A 44 0.17 -13.45 3.29
N ILE A 45 0.27 -14.78 3.19
CA ILE A 45 1.15 -15.45 2.23
C ILE A 45 0.74 -15.11 0.80
N LEU A 46 -0.54 -15.20 0.46
CA LEU A 46 -1.03 -14.89 -0.88
C LEU A 46 -0.79 -13.41 -1.24
N LEU A 47 -0.98 -12.48 -0.31
CA LEU A 47 -0.68 -11.05 -0.52
C LEU A 47 0.82 -10.81 -0.73
N ALA A 48 1.69 -11.53 -0.02
CA ALA A 48 3.14 -11.46 -0.23
C ALA A 48 3.55 -12.02 -1.60
N ILE A 49 2.97 -13.17 -2.01
CA ILE A 49 3.18 -13.75 -3.35
C ILE A 49 2.70 -12.76 -4.43
N PHE A 50 1.53 -12.15 -4.23
CA PHE A 50 1.01 -11.14 -5.14
C PHE A 50 1.99 -9.96 -5.29
N ALA A 51 2.47 -9.40 -4.18
CA ALA A 51 3.43 -8.30 -4.20
C ALA A 51 4.75 -8.69 -4.90
N ALA A 52 5.28 -9.88 -4.64
CA ALA A 52 6.50 -10.38 -5.28
C ALA A 52 6.33 -10.57 -6.79
N THR A 53 5.18 -11.10 -7.20
CA THR A 53 4.84 -11.28 -8.62
C THR A 53 4.67 -9.92 -9.32
N ARG A 54 4.12 -8.92 -8.64
CA ARG A 54 4.03 -7.55 -9.17
C ARG A 54 5.40 -6.90 -9.31
N ALA A 55 6.28 -7.08 -8.32
CA ALA A 55 7.65 -6.56 -8.35
C ALA A 55 8.47 -7.17 -9.51
N SER A 56 8.27 -8.46 -9.81
CA SER A 56 9.02 -9.16 -10.87
C SER A 56 8.67 -8.70 -12.28
N MET A 57 7.54 -7.99 -12.45
CA MET A 57 7.12 -7.44 -13.74
C MET A 57 7.66 -6.02 -14.01
N GLY A 58 8.52 -5.49 -13.15
CA GLY A 58 9.20 -4.20 -13.37
C GLY A 58 10.71 -4.36 -13.39
N HIS A 59 11.43 -3.22 -13.39
CA HIS A 59 12.90 -3.17 -13.35
C HIS A 59 13.53 -3.95 -12.19
N ALA A 60 12.81 -4.14 -11.08
CA ALA A 60 13.28 -4.98 -9.99
C ALA A 60 13.48 -6.43 -10.47
N GLY A 61 12.59 -6.96 -11.32
CA GLY A 61 12.68 -8.30 -11.89
C GLY A 61 13.92 -8.50 -12.77
N GLU A 62 14.35 -7.46 -13.48
CA GLU A 62 15.55 -7.47 -14.32
C GLU A 62 16.84 -7.68 -13.52
N ALA A 63 16.85 -7.24 -12.25
CA ALA A 63 17.95 -7.48 -11.33
C ALA A 63 18.00 -8.93 -10.80
N GLY A 64 17.00 -9.76 -11.12
CA GLY A 64 16.89 -11.17 -10.71
C GLY A 64 16.06 -11.38 -9.44
N PHE A 65 15.44 -12.56 -9.32
CA PHE A 65 14.46 -12.88 -8.27
C PHE A 65 15.01 -12.77 -6.83
N TRP A 66 16.27 -13.15 -6.63
CA TRP A 66 16.93 -13.13 -5.31
C TRP A 66 17.70 -11.83 -5.03
N SER A 67 17.48 -10.78 -5.83
CA SER A 67 18.16 -9.51 -5.67
C SER A 67 17.58 -8.66 -4.54
N ILE A 68 18.39 -7.74 -4.02
CA ILE A 68 17.95 -6.73 -3.06
C ILE A 68 16.86 -5.84 -3.68
N ALA A 69 16.97 -5.49 -4.97
CA ALA A 69 15.98 -4.70 -5.67
C ALA A 69 14.60 -5.37 -5.68
N MET A 70 14.55 -6.69 -5.92
CA MET A 70 13.32 -7.48 -5.84
C MET A 70 12.71 -7.50 -4.44
N ALA A 71 13.53 -7.71 -3.41
CA ALA A 71 13.08 -7.70 -2.03
C ALA A 71 12.52 -6.33 -1.63
N VAL A 72 13.24 -5.25 -1.98
CA VAL A 72 12.84 -3.87 -1.69
C VAL A 72 11.51 -3.52 -2.37
N GLU A 73 11.36 -3.81 -3.67
CA GLU A 73 10.13 -3.51 -4.39
C GLU A 73 8.95 -4.34 -3.88
N THR A 74 9.17 -5.61 -3.56
CA THR A 74 8.16 -6.49 -2.95
C THR A 74 7.67 -5.93 -1.61
N VAL A 75 8.60 -5.55 -0.73
CA VAL A 75 8.28 -4.94 0.58
C VAL A 75 7.57 -3.60 0.40
N HIS A 76 8.00 -2.78 -0.57
CA HIS A 76 7.36 -1.50 -0.87
C HIS A 76 5.89 -1.70 -1.26
N LEU A 77 5.61 -2.57 -2.24
CA LEU A 77 4.25 -2.85 -2.72
C LEU A 77 3.36 -3.47 -1.65
N TRP A 78 3.90 -4.41 -0.88
CA TRP A 78 3.16 -5.03 0.23
C TRP A 78 2.79 -4.02 1.31
N SER A 79 3.73 -3.13 1.66
CA SER A 79 3.52 -2.09 2.67
C SER A 79 2.53 -1.02 2.20
N ILE A 80 2.58 -0.62 0.92
CA ILE A 80 1.57 0.27 0.32
C ILE A 80 0.18 -0.34 0.44
N GLY A 81 0.03 -1.61 0.07
CA GLY A 81 -1.24 -2.33 0.18
C GLY A 81 -1.76 -2.39 1.61
N LEU A 82 -0.88 -2.64 2.58
CA LEU A 82 -1.22 -2.66 4.00
C LEU A 82 -1.70 -1.28 4.49
N TRP A 83 -0.94 -0.21 4.25
CA TRP A 83 -1.29 1.13 4.72
C TRP A 83 -2.59 1.64 4.05
N ALA A 84 -2.67 1.59 2.73
CA ALA A 84 -3.84 2.07 1.99
C ALA A 84 -5.10 1.25 2.27
N GLY A 85 -4.96 -0.07 2.40
CA GLY A 85 -6.08 -0.96 2.70
C GLY A 85 -6.63 -0.72 4.11
N VAL A 86 -5.76 -0.70 5.11
CA VAL A 86 -6.14 -0.46 6.51
C VAL A 86 -6.70 0.96 6.69
N VAL A 87 -6.04 1.94 6.06
CA VAL A 87 -6.56 3.20 5.51
C VAL A 87 -8.07 3.26 5.29
N ALA A 88 -8.40 2.73 4.10
CA ALA A 88 -9.71 2.79 3.49
C ALA A 88 -10.76 1.96 4.24
N VAL A 89 -10.41 0.75 4.68
CA VAL A 89 -11.36 -0.11 5.41
C VAL A 89 -11.80 0.57 6.71
N SER A 90 -10.88 1.21 7.43
CA SER A 90 -11.20 1.91 8.67
C SER A 90 -12.08 3.13 8.42
N GLY A 91 -11.74 3.97 7.44
CA GLY A 91 -12.49 5.21 7.15
C GLY A 91 -13.86 5.00 6.51
N TRP A 92 -13.99 4.01 5.61
CA TRP A 92 -15.18 3.84 4.76
C TRP A 92 -16.13 2.74 5.24
N GLN A 93 -15.62 1.65 5.82
CA GLN A 93 -16.46 0.53 6.28
C GLN A 93 -16.64 0.55 7.79
N LEU A 94 -15.56 0.42 8.55
CA LEU A 94 -15.66 0.14 9.99
C LEU A 94 -16.25 1.32 10.77
N LEU A 95 -15.70 2.51 10.59
CA LEU A 95 -16.22 3.73 11.22
C LEU A 95 -17.52 4.23 10.56
N GLY A 96 -17.89 3.63 9.43
CA GLY A 96 -19.18 3.81 8.76
C GLY A 96 -20.35 3.16 9.46
N MET A 97 -20.10 1.98 10.03
CA MET A 97 -21.12 1.17 10.67
C MET A 97 -21.31 1.54 12.15
N THR A 98 -20.44 2.38 12.71
CA THR A 98 -20.53 2.90 14.08
C THR A 98 -21.55 4.05 14.13
N ALA A 99 -22.83 3.72 13.95
CA ALA A 99 -23.95 4.55 14.42
C ALA A 99 -24.08 4.51 15.97
N ARG A 100 -23.08 3.96 16.67
CA ARG A 100 -23.04 3.79 18.12
C ARG A 100 -22.30 4.96 18.75
N ASP A 101 -22.84 5.49 19.85
CA ASP A 101 -22.27 6.64 20.55
C ASP A 101 -20.91 6.36 21.21
N LYS A 102 -20.47 5.09 21.34
CA LYS A 102 -19.20 4.74 21.99
C LYS A 102 -18.52 3.54 21.32
N LEU A 103 -17.20 3.62 21.21
CA LEU A 103 -16.32 2.50 20.83
C LEU A 103 -16.35 1.43 21.92
N ASN A 104 -16.63 0.18 21.55
CA ASN A 104 -16.46 -0.95 22.46
C ASN A 104 -14.95 -1.32 22.60
N ILE A 105 -14.65 -2.33 23.42
CA ILE A 105 -13.26 -2.78 23.65
C ILE A 105 -12.64 -3.34 22.37
N ASP A 106 -13.40 -4.07 21.57
CA ASP A 106 -12.91 -4.68 20.32
C ASP A 106 -12.55 -3.64 19.27
N ASP A 107 -13.35 -2.57 19.13
CA ASP A 107 -13.11 -1.45 18.23
C ASP A 107 -11.81 -0.73 18.61
N ARG A 108 -11.57 -0.53 19.91
CA ARG A 108 -10.34 0.10 20.42
C ARG A 108 -9.11 -0.74 20.11
N HIS A 109 -9.14 -2.04 20.42
CA HIS A 109 -8.06 -2.95 20.09
C HIS A 109 -7.80 -3.02 18.57
N TYR A 110 -8.86 -2.97 17.75
CA TYR A 110 -8.71 -2.88 16.31
C TYR A 110 -7.98 -1.60 15.90
N LEU A 111 -8.44 -0.42 16.37
CA LEU A 111 -7.87 0.87 16.00
C LEU A 111 -6.41 1.02 16.43
N GLU A 112 -6.05 0.47 17.59
CA GLU A 112 -4.66 0.40 18.03
C GLU A 112 -3.82 -0.46 17.07
N ARG A 113 -4.23 -1.72 16.84
CA ARG A 113 -3.50 -2.63 15.94
C ARG A 113 -3.39 -2.07 14.52
N MET A 114 -4.46 -1.43 14.05
CA MET A 114 -4.51 -0.69 12.80
C MET A 114 -3.46 0.44 12.76
N SER A 115 -3.41 1.29 13.78
CA SER A 115 -2.45 2.39 13.88
C SER A 115 -0.99 1.88 13.94
N HIS A 116 -0.73 0.77 14.64
CA HIS A 116 0.58 0.14 14.66
C HIS A 116 0.96 -0.42 13.28
N ALA A 117 0.05 -1.14 12.62
CA ALA A 117 0.27 -1.68 11.28
C ALA A 117 0.55 -0.58 10.25
N ALA A 118 -0.24 0.50 10.27
CA ALA A 118 -0.03 1.67 9.40
C ALA A 118 1.34 2.32 9.67
N MET A 119 1.75 2.48 10.93
CA MET A 119 3.05 3.05 11.28
C MET A 119 4.21 2.20 10.75
N TYR A 120 4.18 0.88 10.94
CA TYR A 120 5.22 0.00 10.42
C TYR A 120 5.25 0.00 8.89
N ALA A 121 4.08 0.03 8.23
CA ALA A 121 3.99 0.16 6.79
C ALA A 121 4.61 1.47 6.29
N VAL A 122 4.31 2.61 6.93
CA VAL A 122 4.89 3.91 6.57
C VAL A 122 6.42 3.90 6.70
N ILE A 123 6.97 3.31 7.76
CA ILE A 123 8.42 3.18 7.94
C ILE A 123 9.03 2.35 6.81
N ALA A 124 8.43 1.19 6.49
CA ALA A 124 8.89 0.34 5.40
C ALA A 124 8.81 1.05 4.04
N ILE A 125 7.72 1.77 3.76
CA ILE A 125 7.52 2.55 2.53
C ILE A 125 8.58 3.64 2.41
N ALA A 126 8.87 4.36 3.51
CA ALA A 126 9.88 5.41 3.50
C ALA A 126 11.27 4.84 3.19
N ALA A 127 11.68 3.78 3.90
CA ALA A 127 12.99 3.16 3.70
C ALA A 127 13.16 2.61 2.27
N THR A 128 12.18 1.85 1.80
CA THR A 128 12.19 1.25 0.44
C THR A 128 12.02 2.31 -0.65
N GLY A 129 11.23 3.36 -0.41
CA GLY A 129 11.05 4.48 -1.33
C GLY A 129 12.31 5.32 -1.51
N ILE A 130 13.06 5.55 -0.43
CA ILE A 130 14.37 6.21 -0.48
C ILE A 130 15.34 5.37 -1.32
N TYR A 131 15.43 4.07 -1.04
CA TYR A 131 16.26 3.14 -1.82
C TYR A 131 15.91 3.22 -3.31
N ASN A 132 14.63 3.05 -3.66
CA ASN A 132 14.19 3.07 -5.04
C ASN A 132 14.43 4.41 -5.74
N SER A 133 14.22 5.52 -5.04
CA SER A 133 14.40 6.87 -5.61
C SER A 133 15.87 7.18 -5.87
N TRP A 134 16.77 6.71 -4.99
CA TRP A 134 18.21 6.91 -5.12
C TRP A 134 18.74 6.35 -6.44
N PHE A 135 18.35 5.12 -6.78
CA PHE A 135 18.80 4.46 -8.02
C PHE A 135 18.07 4.95 -9.28
N ARG A 136 16.82 5.41 -9.17
CA ARG A 136 16.00 5.81 -10.32
C ARG A 136 16.21 7.27 -10.76
N VAL A 137 16.57 8.16 -9.83
CA VAL A 137 16.73 9.60 -10.13
C VAL A 137 18.20 9.94 -10.43
N GLY A 138 19.14 9.37 -9.67
CA GLY A 138 20.58 9.60 -9.83
C GLY A 138 21.05 10.98 -9.35
N THR A 139 20.60 12.07 -9.98
CA THR A 139 21.06 13.45 -9.70
C THR A 139 19.93 14.39 -9.29
N LEU A 140 20.26 15.44 -8.54
CA LEU A 140 19.28 16.46 -8.14
C LEU A 140 18.72 17.23 -9.36
N ALA A 141 19.51 17.40 -10.41
CA ALA A 141 19.07 18.01 -11.67
C ALA A 141 17.95 17.19 -12.33
N ASN A 142 18.05 15.86 -12.30
CA ASN A 142 17.01 14.98 -12.83
C ASN A 142 15.70 15.09 -12.04
N LEU A 143 15.75 15.47 -10.76
CA LEU A 143 14.56 15.64 -9.93
C LEU A 143 13.76 16.90 -10.30
N GLN A 144 14.44 17.98 -10.70
CA GLN A 144 13.81 19.27 -10.97
C GLN A 144 13.49 19.50 -12.46
N ASN A 145 14.28 18.92 -13.36
CA ASN A 145 14.22 19.23 -14.78
C ASN A 145 13.53 18.17 -15.64
N THR A 146 12.97 17.12 -15.04
CA THR A 146 12.29 16.03 -15.77
C THR A 146 10.85 15.85 -15.32
N SER A 147 9.97 15.45 -16.24
CA SER A 147 8.59 15.09 -15.93
C SER A 147 8.51 13.97 -14.89
N TYR A 148 9.47 13.05 -14.90
CA TYR A 148 9.64 11.99 -13.90
C TYR A 148 9.91 12.58 -12.51
N GLY A 149 10.89 13.47 -12.41
CA GLY A 149 11.27 14.13 -11.16
C GLY A 149 10.13 14.94 -10.56
N ILE A 150 9.41 15.72 -11.37
CA ILE A 150 8.25 16.50 -10.93
C ILE A 150 7.14 15.57 -10.42
N THR A 151 6.83 14.50 -11.16
CA THR A 151 5.80 13.52 -10.74
C THR A 151 6.20 12.84 -9.42
N LEU A 152 7.49 12.53 -9.23
CA LEU A 152 8.02 11.98 -8.00
C LEU A 152 7.92 12.96 -6.83
N LEU A 153 8.21 14.25 -7.04
CA LEU A 153 8.04 15.30 -6.03
C LEU A 153 6.59 15.45 -5.60
N VAL A 154 5.64 15.43 -6.55
CA VAL A 154 4.20 15.42 -6.25
C VAL A 154 3.83 14.20 -5.41
N LYS A 155 4.30 13.00 -5.78
CA LYS A 155 4.09 11.77 -5.01
C LYS A 155 4.61 11.92 -3.57
N ILE A 156 5.83 12.45 -3.40
CA ILE A 156 6.42 12.67 -2.08
C ILE A 156 5.60 13.66 -1.26
N ALA A 157 5.18 14.79 -1.85
CA ALA A 157 4.34 15.78 -1.17
C ALA A 157 3.02 15.16 -0.69
N LEU A 158 2.35 14.37 -1.54
CA LEU A 158 1.12 13.66 -1.18
C LEU A 158 1.36 12.64 -0.04
N VAL A 159 2.48 11.90 -0.07
CA VAL A 159 2.84 10.98 1.02
C VAL A 159 3.06 11.73 2.33
N VAL A 160 3.74 12.88 2.30
CA VAL A 160 3.94 13.72 3.49
C VAL A 160 2.60 14.19 4.06
N VAL A 161 1.68 14.65 3.21
CA VAL A 161 0.32 15.02 3.63
C VAL A 161 -0.38 13.83 4.29
N ALA A 162 -0.33 12.64 3.69
CA ALA A 162 -0.92 11.43 4.26
C ALA A 162 -0.31 11.07 5.62
N ILE A 163 1.02 11.19 5.78
CA ILE A 163 1.71 10.96 7.06
C ILE A 163 1.25 11.95 8.13
N VAL A 164 1.06 13.23 7.77
CA VAL A 164 0.55 14.25 8.70
C VAL A 164 -0.88 13.90 9.16
N LEU A 165 -1.76 13.50 8.24
CA LEU A 165 -3.12 13.07 8.56
C LEU A 165 -3.13 11.82 9.46
N GLY A 166 -2.33 10.81 9.11
CA GLY A 166 -2.18 9.59 9.91
C GLY A 166 -1.57 9.86 11.29
N GLY A 167 -0.60 10.77 11.38
CA GLY A 167 0.00 11.24 12.62
C GLY A 167 -1.01 11.97 13.51
N TYR A 168 -1.80 12.88 12.94
CA TYR A 168 -2.91 13.51 13.66
C TYR A 168 -3.87 12.47 14.24
N ASN A 169 -4.29 11.49 13.43
CA ASN A 169 -5.16 10.40 13.90
C ASN A 169 -4.51 9.59 15.02
N LYS A 170 -3.23 9.23 14.89
CA LYS A 170 -2.52 8.43 15.89
C LYS A 170 -2.38 9.15 17.24
N TYR A 171 -1.94 10.40 17.22
CA TYR A 171 -1.52 11.12 18.44
C TYR A 171 -2.62 11.98 19.06
N ILE A 172 -3.61 12.42 18.27
CA ILE A 172 -4.66 13.35 18.73
C ILE A 172 -6.03 12.72 18.55
N GLY A 173 -6.34 12.24 17.35
CA GLY A 173 -7.66 11.74 16.98
C GLY A 173 -8.10 10.51 17.78
N LEU A 174 -7.31 9.44 17.75
CA LEU A 174 -7.62 8.17 18.43
C LEU A 174 -7.72 8.32 19.96
N PRO A 175 -6.79 9.01 20.66
CA PRO A 175 -6.95 9.30 22.08
C PRO A 175 -8.22 10.11 22.41
N ALA A 176 -8.60 11.06 21.56
CA ALA A 176 -9.83 11.84 21.73
C ALA A 176 -11.10 11.02 21.46
N ALA A 177 -11.06 10.12 20.48
CA ALA A 177 -12.18 9.25 20.10
C ALA A 177 -12.60 8.28 21.22
N VAL A 178 -11.68 7.93 22.11
CA VAL A 178 -11.97 7.15 23.32
C VAL A 178 -12.88 7.91 24.30
N ARG A 179 -12.79 9.25 24.31
CA ARG A 179 -13.48 10.13 25.27
C ARG A 179 -14.79 10.71 24.73
N SER A 180 -14.92 10.86 23.41
CA SER A 180 -16.09 11.51 22.80
C SER A 180 -16.50 10.87 21.46
N PRO A 181 -17.81 10.59 21.25
CA PRO A 181 -18.34 10.17 19.95
C PRO A 181 -18.09 11.19 18.82
N GLN A 182 -18.07 12.49 19.15
CA GLN A 182 -17.82 13.53 18.16
C GLN A 182 -16.38 13.47 17.65
N ALA A 183 -15.42 13.14 18.51
CA ALA A 183 -14.03 12.95 18.10
C ALA A 183 -13.87 11.74 17.15
N LEU A 184 -14.70 10.70 17.30
CA LEU A 184 -14.71 9.57 16.38
C LEU A 184 -15.12 9.96 14.95
N LYS A 185 -16.11 10.87 14.82
CA LYS A 185 -16.49 11.42 13.51
C LYS A 185 -15.33 12.16 12.84
N HIS A 186 -14.55 12.91 13.61
CA HIS A 186 -13.35 13.59 13.10
C HIS A 186 -12.27 12.59 12.67
N VAL A 187 -11.99 11.56 13.47
CA VAL A 187 -11.05 10.48 13.09
C VAL A 187 -11.46 9.85 11.77
N ARG A 188 -12.76 9.51 11.63
CA ARG A 188 -13.28 8.95 10.39
C ARG A 188 -13.07 9.88 9.19
N MET A 189 -13.42 11.16 9.34
CA MET A 189 -13.25 12.14 8.27
C MET A 189 -11.78 12.27 7.85
N VAL A 190 -10.85 12.31 8.81
CA VAL A 190 -9.41 12.37 8.52
C VAL A 190 -8.93 11.09 7.83
N LEU A 191 -9.41 9.90 8.24
CA LEU A 191 -9.09 8.65 7.54
C LEU A 191 -9.63 8.61 6.10
N GLN A 192 -10.81 9.19 5.86
CA GLN A 192 -11.38 9.31 4.51
C GLN A 192 -10.54 10.26 3.65
N MET A 193 -10.14 11.41 4.20
CA MET A 193 -9.22 12.34 3.54
C MET A 193 -7.87 11.67 3.25
N GLU A 194 -7.28 10.98 4.23
CA GLU A 194 -6.04 10.22 4.07
C GLU A 194 -6.16 9.17 2.97
N SER A 195 -7.28 8.43 2.91
CA SER A 195 -7.56 7.47 1.84
C SER A 195 -7.59 8.12 0.45
N ILE A 196 -8.20 9.31 0.33
CA ILE A 196 -8.26 10.06 -0.94
C ILE A 196 -6.85 10.53 -1.34
N VAL A 197 -6.06 11.03 -0.39
CA VAL A 197 -4.67 11.42 -0.63
C VAL A 197 -3.84 10.21 -1.08
N LEU A 198 -3.99 9.06 -0.42
CA LEU A 198 -3.32 7.81 -0.79
C LEU A 198 -3.73 7.32 -2.18
N PHE A 199 -4.99 7.50 -2.58
CA PHE A 199 -5.40 7.25 -3.96
C PHE A 199 -4.66 8.17 -4.94
N GLY A 200 -4.47 9.44 -4.60
CA GLY A 200 -3.61 10.37 -5.35
C GLY A 200 -2.15 9.90 -5.43
N VAL A 201 -1.58 9.38 -4.34
CA VAL A 201 -0.24 8.78 -4.32
C VAL A 201 -0.14 7.59 -5.28
N LEU A 202 -1.16 6.72 -5.31
CA LEU A 202 -1.22 5.58 -6.23
C LEU A 202 -1.35 6.03 -7.69
N ALA A 203 -2.14 7.07 -7.96
CA ALA A 203 -2.25 7.65 -9.31
C ALA A 203 -0.92 8.24 -9.78
N ALA A 204 -0.22 8.99 -8.92
CA ALA A 204 1.11 9.51 -9.23
C ALA A 204 2.12 8.36 -9.46
N ALA A 205 2.06 7.30 -8.65
CA ALA A 205 2.88 6.10 -8.86
C ALA A 205 2.57 5.42 -10.20
N ALA A 206 1.30 5.31 -10.60
CA ALA A 206 0.91 4.78 -11.90
C ALA A 206 1.46 5.63 -13.05
N MET A 207 1.42 6.97 -12.94
CA MET A 207 2.03 7.85 -13.95
C MET A 207 3.54 7.63 -14.09
N LEU A 208 4.25 7.42 -12.98
CA LEU A 208 5.69 7.09 -13.01
C LEU A 208 6.00 5.78 -13.74
N THR A 209 5.05 4.83 -13.82
CA THR A 209 5.28 3.58 -14.56
C THR A 209 5.22 3.74 -16.07
N VAL A 210 4.61 4.83 -16.57
CA VAL A 210 4.52 5.13 -18.01
C VAL A 210 5.65 6.07 -18.45
N GLN A 211 6.41 6.64 -17.51
CA GLN A 211 7.53 7.54 -17.78
C GLN A 211 8.86 6.78 -17.71
N GLN A 212 9.79 7.10 -18.61
CA GLN A 212 11.15 6.55 -18.54
C GLN A 212 11.93 7.21 -17.39
N PRO A 213 12.55 6.43 -16.49
CA PRO A 213 13.36 6.98 -15.42
C PRO A 213 14.64 7.64 -15.99
N PRO A 214 15.05 8.81 -15.49
CA PRO A 214 16.21 9.55 -16.02
C PRO A 214 17.53 8.78 -15.97
N SER A 215 17.72 7.84 -15.03
CA SER A 215 18.95 7.04 -14.96
C SER A 215 19.03 5.93 -16.01
N ALA A 216 17.96 5.68 -16.76
CA ALA A 216 17.90 4.71 -17.86
C ALA A 216 17.97 5.37 -19.25
N MET A 217 18.14 6.69 -19.32
CA MET A 217 18.43 7.46 -20.54
C MET A 217 19.93 7.63 -20.70
#